data_AF-W8CKK6-F1
#
_entry.id   AF-W8CKK6-F1
#
_cell.length_a   1.000
_cell.length_b   1.000
_cell.length_c   1.000
_cell.angle_alpha   90.00
_cell.angle_beta   90.00
_cell.angle_gamma   90.00
#
_symmetry.space_group_name_H-M   'P 1'
#
loop_
_entity.id
_entity.type
_entity.pdbx_description
1 polymer ?
#
loop_
_entity_poly.entity_id
_entity_poly.type
_entity_poly.pdbx_seq_one_letter_code
_entity_poly.pdbx_strand_id
1 'polypeptide(L)' 'YYTGVSAPGSGLPEYSAVGYVDDREIVNYNSEKGKEQPKVKWMEKVEPEYWEEQTQIAKGNEAVFRHNVRTL' A
#
# COMPACT_ATOMS: atom_id res chain seq x y z
N TYR A 1 7.08 -1.07 4.71
CA TYR A 1 7.83 -0.18 3.80
C TYR A 1 6.86 0.65 3.00
N TYR A 2 7.19 1.92 2.75
CA TYR A 2 6.40 2.84 1.92
C TYR A 2 7.29 3.41 0.82
N THR A 3 6.77 3.49 -0.39
CA THR A 3 7.43 4.15 -1.52
C THR A 3 6.46 5.16 -2.11
N GLY A 4 6.90 6.40 -2.29
CA GLY A 4 6.20 7.42 -3.06
C GLY A 4 7.12 7.98 -4.12
N VAL A 5 6.61 8.20 -5.34
CA VAL A 5 7.37 8.76 -6.46
C VAL A 5 6.72 10.04 -6.99
N SER A 6 7.54 11.00 -7.43
CA SER A 6 7.06 12.30 -7.94
C SER A 6 6.51 12.23 -9.36
N ALA A 7 6.89 11.22 -10.15
CA ALA A 7 6.38 10.99 -11.50
C ALA A 7 6.23 9.49 -11.79
N PRO A 8 5.15 9.04 -12.46
CA PRO A 8 4.89 7.63 -12.79
C PRO A 8 5.78 7.05 -13.91
N GLY A 9 6.92 7.68 -14.23
CA GLY A 9 7.75 7.35 -15.40
C GLY A 9 8.57 6.05 -15.30
N SER A 10 8.54 5.34 -14.17
CA SER A 10 9.41 4.20 -13.88
C SER A 10 8.70 2.83 -13.91
N GLY A 11 7.45 2.76 -14.36
CA GLY A 11 6.65 1.52 -14.25
C GLY A 11 6.31 1.14 -12.81
N LEU A 12 6.46 2.10 -11.88
CA LEU A 12 6.09 1.97 -10.48
C LEU A 12 4.81 2.77 -10.23
N PRO A 13 3.93 2.29 -9.33
CA PRO A 13 2.80 3.07 -8.86
C PRO A 13 3.29 4.34 -8.17
N GLU A 14 2.50 5.42 -8.24
CA GLU A 14 2.82 6.69 -7.55
C GLU A 14 3.06 6.48 -6.04
N TYR A 15 2.35 5.52 -5.46
CA TYR A 15 2.51 5.11 -4.07
C TYR A 15 2.34 3.60 -3.90
N SER A 16 3.14 3.01 -3.02
CA SER A 16 2.98 1.63 -2.56
C SER A 16 3.31 1.47 -1.09
N ALA A 17 2.61 0.54 -0.43
CA ALA A 17 2.88 0.10 0.92
C ALA A 17 3.00 -1.42 0.94
N VAL A 18 4.06 -1.94 1.58
CA VAL A 18 4.34 -3.38 1.64
C VAL A 18 4.68 -3.77 3.08
N GLY A 19 4.00 -4.79 3.59
CA GLY A 19 4.23 -5.35 4.93
C GLY A 19 4.91 -6.72 4.87
N TYR A 20 5.91 -6.92 5.72
CA TYR A 20 6.66 -8.16 5.82
C TYR A 20 6.60 -8.73 7.24
N VAL A 21 6.57 -10.06 7.34
CA VAL A 21 6.81 -10.83 8.56
C VAL A 21 7.73 -11.98 8.19
N ASP A 22 8.85 -12.13 8.90
CA ASP A 22 9.87 -13.18 8.68
C ASP A 22 10.27 -13.34 7.20
N ASP A 23 10.74 -12.24 6.59
CA ASP A 23 11.18 -12.16 5.18
C ASP A 23 10.11 -12.50 4.13
N ARG A 24 8.84 -12.58 4.53
CA ARG A 24 7.71 -12.84 3.62
C ARG A 24 6.82 -11.63 3.52
N GLU A 25 6.53 -11.20 2.30
CA GLU A 25 5.51 -10.19 2.04
C GLU A 25 4.15 -10.78 2.43
N ILE A 26 3.45 -10.13 3.37
CA ILE A 26 2.16 -10.58 3.89
C ILE A 26 1.00 -9.73 3.37
N VAL A 27 1.26 -8.44 3.10
CA VAL A 27 0.27 -7.46 2.64
C VAL A 27 0.89 -6.47 1.66
N ASN A 28 0.05 -5.94 0.76
CA ASN A 28 0.46 -5.00 -0.26
C ASN A 28 -0.68 -4.05 -0.64
N TYR A 29 -0.33 -2.79 -0.78
CA TYR A 29 -1.14 -1.76 -1.39
C TYR A 29 -0.34 -1.07 -2.50
N ASN A 30 -1.03 -0.71 -3.57
CA ASN A 30 -0.52 0.29 -4.51
C ASN A 30 -1.64 1.20 -5.03
N SER A 31 -1.26 2.39 -5.47
CA SER A 31 -2.19 3.42 -5.95
C SER A 31 -2.95 3.01 -7.22
N GLU A 32 -2.47 2.03 -7.98
CA GLU A 32 -3.17 1.52 -9.18
C GLU A 32 -4.37 0.65 -8.81
N LYS A 33 -4.22 -0.22 -7.80
CA LYS A 33 -5.27 -1.11 -7.31
C LYS A 33 -6.17 -0.43 -6.29
N GLY A 34 -5.63 0.50 -5.51
CA GLY A 34 -6.37 1.26 -4.51
C GLY A 34 -6.97 0.40 -3.38
N LYS A 35 -6.43 -0.79 -3.13
CA LYS A 35 -6.91 -1.73 -2.11
C LYS A 35 -5.73 -2.46 -1.44
N GLU A 36 -5.81 -2.64 -0.12
CA GLU A 36 -4.89 -3.48 0.64
C GLU A 36 -5.18 -4.96 0.34
N GLN A 37 -4.16 -5.73 -0.04
CA GLN A 37 -4.30 -7.11 -0.48
C GLN A 37 -3.45 -8.07 0.35
N PRO A 38 -3.99 -9.24 0.75
CA PRO A 38 -3.17 -10.32 1.31
C PRO A 38 -2.21 -10.87 0.25
N LYS A 39 -1.03 -11.28 0.69
CA LYS A 39 0.02 -11.91 -0.14
C LYS A 39 0.35 -13.34 0.28
N VAL A 40 -0.27 -13.79 1.37
CA VAL A 40 -0.11 -15.14 1.93
C VAL A 40 -1.46 -15.70 2.34
N LYS A 41 -1.63 -17.01 2.18
CA LYS A 41 -2.91 -17.73 2.39
C LYS A 41 -3.53 -17.54 3.77
N TRP A 42 -2.71 -17.33 4.81
CA TRP A 42 -3.23 -17.16 6.16
C TRP A 42 -3.79 -15.75 6.40
N MET A 43 -3.33 -14.74 5.65
CA MET A 43 -3.92 -13.40 5.68
C MET A 43 -5.29 -13.37 4.98
N GLU A 44 -5.52 -14.20 3.96
CA GLU A 44 -6.83 -14.28 3.27
C GLU A 44 -7.99 -14.65 4.19
N LYS A 45 -7.71 -15.23 5.37
CA LYS A 45 -8.71 -15.63 6.36
C LYS A 45 -9.10 -14.52 7.33
N VAL A 46 -8.46 -13.35 7.26
CA VAL A 46 -8.78 -12.20 8.10
C VAL A 46 -10.09 -11.58 7.62
N GLU A 47 -10.91 -11.14 8.57
CA GLU A 47 -12.25 -10.60 8.32
C GLU A 47 -12.26 -9.41 7.35
N PRO A 48 -13.31 -9.26 6.51
CA PRO A 48 -13.39 -8.19 5.51
C PRO A 48 -13.25 -6.77 6.08
N GLU A 49 -13.73 -6.53 7.30
CA GLU A 49 -13.69 -5.24 7.99
C GLU A 49 -12.25 -4.76 8.21
N TYR A 50 -11.34 -5.68 8.51
CA TYR A 50 -9.91 -5.37 8.63
C TYR A 50 -9.36 -4.85 7.30
N TRP A 51 -9.69 -5.50 6.19
CA TRP A 51 -9.20 -5.09 4.87
C TRP A 51 -9.78 -3.75 4.42
N GLU A 52 -11.04 -3.47 4.77
CA GLU A 52 -11.67 -2.17 4.57
C GLU A 52 -10.90 -1.09 5.33
N GLU A 53 -10.66 -1.29 6.63
CA GLU A 53 -9.92 -0.35 7.49
C GLU A 53 -8.50 -0.09 6.97
N GLN A 54 -7.73 -1.15 6.70
CA GLN A 54 -6.37 -1.02 6.19
C GLN A 54 -6.34 -0.31 4.84
N THR A 55 -7.34 -0.56 3.97
CA THR A 55 -7.45 0.14 2.68
C THR A 55 -7.68 1.64 2.87
N GLN A 56 -8.52 2.04 3.83
CA GLN A 56 -8.74 3.47 4.10
C GLN A 56 -7.49 4.15 4.67
N ILE A 57 -6.77 3.47 5.57
CA ILE A 57 -5.49 3.96 6.10
C ILE A 57 -4.47 4.13 4.96
N ALA A 58 -4.34 3.13 4.08
CA ALA A 58 -3.42 3.18 2.96
C ALA A 58 -3.75 4.32 1.98
N LYS A 59 -5.03 4.58 1.70
CA LYS A 59 -5.49 5.74 0.91
C LYS A 59 -5.16 7.07 1.57
N GLY A 60 -5.32 7.17 2.89
CA GLY A 60 -4.91 8.36 3.64
C GLY A 60 -3.41 8.63 3.51
N ASN A 61 -2.59 7.59 3.65
CA ASN A 61 -1.15 7.68 3.49
C ASN A 61 -0.74 8.02 2.05
N GLU A 62 -1.41 7.46 1.03
CA GLU A 62 -1.17 7.81 -0.37
C GLU A 62 -1.30 9.32 -0.59
N ALA A 63 -2.37 9.94 -0.09
CA ALA A 63 -2.60 11.37 -0.25
C ALA A 63 -1.50 12.21 0.41
N VAL A 64 -1.05 11.81 1.60
CA VAL A 64 0.05 12.47 2.33
C VAL A 64 1.37 12.33 1.57
N PHE A 65 1.72 11.14 1.11
CA PHE A 65 2.95 10.91 0.35
C PHE A 65 2.96 11.67 -0.97
N ARG A 66 1.84 11.67 -1.71
CA ARG A 66 1.69 12.46 -2.95
C ARG A 66 1.94 13.95 -2.72
N HIS A 67 1.52 14.49 -1.57
CA HIS A 67 1.84 15.86 -1.20
C HIS A 67 3.34 16.02 -0.89
N ASN A 68 3.89 15.17 -0.02
CA ASN A 68 5.27 15.28 0.45
C ASN A 68 6.30 15.17 -0.69
N VAL A 69 6.11 14.26 -1.66
CA VAL A 69 7.05 14.12 -2.79
C VAL A 69 7.06 15.31 -3.75
N ARG A 70 6.13 16.26 -3.60
CA ARG A 70 6.06 17.51 -4.36
C ARG A 70 6.58 18.71 -3.59
N THR A 71 6.76 18.58 -2.27
CA THR A 71 7.12 19.69 -1.36
C THR A 71 8.49 19.51 -0.71
N LEU A 72 9.13 18.35 -0.90
CA LEU A 72 10.55 18.09 -0.62
C LEU A 72 11.42 18.49 -1.82
#